data_AF-A0A504L6G0-F1
#
_entry.id   AF-A0A504L6G0-F1
#
_cell.length_a   1.000
_cell.length_b   1.000
_cell.length_c   1.000
_cell.angle_alpha   90.00
_cell.angle_beta   90.00
_cell.angle_gamma   90.00
#
_symmetry.space_group_name_H-M   'P 1'
#
loop_
_entity.id
_entity.type
_entity.pdbx_description
1 polymer ?
#
loop_
_entity_poly.entity_id
_entity_poly.type
_entity_poly.pdbx_seq_one_letter_code
_entity_poly.pdbx_strand_id
1 'polypeptide(L)' 'MSVLSSIGRLANRYAQARACHRSERILLSLPAELRKDIGFPEIFETRESRRAATFSAKVI' A
#
# COMPACT_ATOMS: atom_id res chain seq x y z
N MET A 1 7.54 6.81 -32.34
CA MET A 1 6.51 7.01 -31.30
C MET A 1 6.35 8.50 -31.04
N SER A 2 5.14 9.00 -30.78
CA SER A 2 4.95 10.43 -30.48
C SER A 2 5.17 10.70 -28.99
N VAL A 3 5.57 11.95 -28.68
CA VAL A 3 5.73 12.44 -27.29
C VAL A 3 4.44 12.25 -26.49
N LEU A 4 3.28 12.49 -27.11
CA LEU A 4 1.98 12.35 -26.46
C LEU A 4 1.70 10.90 -26.04
N SER A 5 2.05 9.92 -26.87
CA SER A 5 1.90 8.50 -26.52
C SER A 5 2.80 8.09 -25.34
N SER A 6 4.00 8.64 -25.25
CA SER A 6 4.92 8.40 -24.13
C SER A 6 4.37 8.97 -22.82
N ILE A 7 3.81 10.18 -22.84
CA ILE A 7 3.18 10.81 -21.68
C ILE A 7 1.96 10.01 -21.23
N GLY A 8 1.10 9.60 -22.17
CA GLY A 8 -0.08 8.78 -21.86
C GLY A 8 0.29 7.46 -21.17
N ARG A 9 1.35 6.80 -21.63
CA ARG A 9 1.86 5.57 -21.00
C ARG A 9 2.38 5.82 -19.58
N LEU A 10 3.08 6.93 -19.35
CA LEU A 10 3.57 7.30 -18.02
C LEU A 10 2.42 7.61 -17.06
N ALA A 11 1.43 8.39 -17.52
CA ALA A 11 0.24 8.73 -16.74
C ALA A 11 -0.53 7.48 -16.32
N ASN A 12 -0.70 6.51 -17.22
CA ASN A 12 -1.37 5.25 -16.89
C ASN A 12 -0.60 4.43 -15.85
N ARG A 13 0.74 4.33 -15.99
CA ARG A 13 1.59 3.65 -15.00
C ARG A 13 1.50 4.32 -13.63
N TYR A 14 1.52 5.65 -13.59
CA TYR A 14 1.34 6.40 -12.36
C TYR A 14 -0.04 6.18 -11.74
N ALA A 15 -1.11 6.22 -12.54
CA ALA A 15 -2.47 5.99 -12.07
C ALA A 15 -2.64 4.59 -11.46
N GLN A 16 -2.08 3.55 -12.09
CA GLN A 16 -2.08 2.19 -11.55
C GLN A 16 -1.31 2.12 -10.22
N ALA A 17 -0.09 2.66 -10.18
CA ALA A 17 0.71 2.68 -8.95
C ALA A 17 -0.02 3.42 -7.81
N ARG A 18 -0.67 4.55 -8.12
CA ARG A 18 -1.46 5.33 -7.17
C ARG A 18 -2.69 4.57 -6.68
N ALA A 19 -3.39 3.85 -7.57
CA ALA A 19 -4.52 3.03 -7.20
C ALA A 19 -4.11 1.91 -6.24
N CYS A 20 -3.03 1.18 -6.55
CA CYS A 20 -2.48 0.14 -5.66
C CYS A 20 -2.10 0.71 -4.30
N HIS A 21 -1.42 1.86 -4.27
CA HIS A 21 -1.00 2.47 -3.02
C HIS A 21 -2.19 2.90 -2.15
N ARG A 22 -3.26 3.45 -2.76
CA ARG A 22 -4.49 3.77 -2.03
C ARG A 22 -5.17 2.52 -1.48
N SER A 23 -5.29 1.48 -2.31
CA SER A 23 -5.91 0.22 -1.89
C SER A 23 -5.14 -0.43 -0.74
N GLU A 24 -3.79 -0.46 -0.81
CA GLU A 24 -2.94 -0.97 0.28
C GLU A 24 -3.19 -0.18 1.58
N ARG A 25 -3.23 1.16 1.51
CA ARG A 25 -3.51 2.00 2.68
C ARG A 25 -4.90 1.74 3.27
N ILE A 26 -5.92 1.57 2.42
CA ILE A 26 -7.28 1.27 2.87
C ILE A 26 -7.30 -0.10 3.55
N LEU A 27 -6.74 -1.13 2.92
CA LEU A 27 -6.72 -2.50 3.46
C LEU A 27 -5.99 -2.56 4.79
N LEU A 28 -4.85 -1.88 4.94
CA LEU A 28 -4.09 -1.81 6.19
C LEU A 28 -4.75 -0.94 7.26
N SER A 29 -5.66 -0.03 6.89
CA SER A 29 -6.44 0.76 7.85
C SER A 29 -7.64 0.00 8.42
N LEU A 30 -7.99 -1.15 7.85
CA LEU A 30 -9.08 -1.97 8.35
C LEU A 30 -8.70 -2.61 9.69
N PRO A 31 -9.67 -2.78 10.60
CA PRO A 31 -9.51 -3.59 11.82
C PRO A 31 -8.97 -4.99 11.51
N ALA A 32 -8.20 -5.55 12.44
CA ALA A 32 -7.60 -6.89 12.28
C ALA A 32 -8.67 -7.99 12.09
N GLU A 33 -9.83 -7.85 12.71
CA GLU A 33 -10.98 -8.76 12.56
C GLU A 33 -11.47 -8.79 11.10
N LEU A 34 -11.78 -7.61 10.54
CA LEU A 34 -12.24 -7.50 9.15
C LEU A 34 -11.17 -7.95 8.14
N ARG A 35 -9.88 -7.75 8.44
CA ARG A 35 -8.78 -8.25 7.62
C ARG A 35 -8.76 -9.78 7.59
N LYS A 36 -9.02 -10.44 8.72
CA LYS A 36 -9.12 -11.91 8.77
C LYS A 36 -10.34 -12.42 8.00
N ASP A 37 -11.47 -11.73 8.10
CA ASP A 37 -12.70 -12.13 7.42
C ASP A 37 -12.59 -12.09 5.90
N ILE A 38 -11.80 -11.17 5.34
CA ILE A 38 -11.54 -11.09 3.89
C ILE A 38 -10.35 -11.96 3.43
N GLY A 39 -9.77 -12.75 4.32
CA GLY A 39 -8.59 -13.58 4.01
C GLY A 39 -7.31 -12.78 3.76
N PHE A 40 -7.17 -11.62 4.40
CA PHE A 40 -6.01 -10.76 4.23
C PHE A 40 -4.74 -11.42 4.78
N PRO A 41 -3.61 -11.39 4.04
CA PRO A 41 -2.42 -12.16 4.40
C PRO A 41 -1.71 -11.67 5.67
N GLU A 42 -1.52 -12.56 6.64
CA GLU A 42 -0.90 -12.29 7.96
C GLU A 42 0.55 -11.78 7.90
N ILE A 43 1.26 -12.02 6.79
CA ILE A 43 2.60 -11.48 6.55
C ILE A 43 2.65 -9.95 6.56
N PHE A 44 1.52 -9.28 6.27
CA PHE A 44 1.42 -7.82 6.31
C PHE A 44 1.26 -7.29 7.74
N GLU A 45 0.57 -8.02 8.63
CA GLU A 45 0.49 -7.69 10.06
C GLU A 45 1.87 -7.65 10.70
N THR A 46 2.68 -8.69 10.47
CA THR A 46 4.05 -8.76 11.00
C THR A 46 4.95 -7.62 10.48
N ARG A 47 4.69 -7.14 9.25
CA ARG A 47 5.45 -6.04 8.66
C ARG A 47 5.00 -4.67 9.19
N GLU A 48 3.71 -4.52 9.47
CA GLU A 48 3.12 -3.31 10.06
C GLU A 48 3.57 -3.15 11.51
N SER A 49 3.47 -4.22 12.32
CA SER A 49 4.02 -4.26 13.69
C SER A 49 5.51 -3.94 13.75
N ARG A 50 6.32 -4.46 12.81
CA ARG A 50 7.75 -4.13 12.72
C ARG A 50 8.00 -2.67 12.33
N ARG A 51 7.19 -2.10 11.44
CA ARG A 51 7.27 -0.67 11.08
C ARG A 51 6.87 0.20 12.27
N ALA A 52 5.75 -0.08 12.92
CA ALA A 52 5.31 0.63 14.11
C ALA A 52 6.38 0.59 15.22
N ALA A 53 6.99 -0.58 15.46
CA ALA A 53 8.09 -0.71 16.41
C ALA A 53 9.35 0.09 16.02
N THR A 54 9.71 0.15 14.74
CA THR A 54 10.86 0.97 14.28
C THR A 54 10.56 2.47 14.31
N PHE A 55 9.33 2.89 14.03
CA PHE A 55 8.91 4.28 14.23
C PHE A 55 8.92 4.67 15.70
N SER A 56 8.46 3.79 16.60
CA SER A 56 8.49 4.01 18.05
C SER A 56 9.91 4.02 18.63
N ALA A 57 10.81 3.15 18.14
CA ALA A 57 12.20 3.09 18.61
C ALA A 57 13.05 4.28 18.17
N LYS A 58 12.61 5.03 17.14
CA LYS A 58 13.29 6.23 16.65
C LYS A 58 12.82 7.52 17.33
N VAL A 59 11.81 7.43 18.19
CA VAL A 59 11.20 8.55 18.94
C VAL A 59 11.73 8.64 20.38
N ILE A 60 12.67 7.78 20.77
CA ILE A 60 13.35 7.81 22.08
C ILE A 60 14.76 8.38 21.91
#